data_AF-K9Q932-F1
#
_entry.id   AF-K9Q932-F1
#
_cell.length_a   1.000
_cell.length_b   1.000
_cell.length_c   1.000
_cell.angle_alpha   90.00
_cell.angle_beta   90.00
_cell.angle_gamma   90.00
#
_symmetry.space_group_name_H-M   'P 1'
#
loop_
_entity.id
_entity.type
_entity.pdbx_description
1 polymer ?
#
loop_
_entity_poly.entity_id
_entity_poly.type
_entity_poly.pdbx_seq_one_letter_code
_entity_poly.pdbx_strand_id
1 'polypeptide(L)'
;MSFLIVCLASAFLVAFLAFLVFIVLEICLIIQKRIKKTTVNQIRKCPCYNCRFFDANPYIKCVVNPSLVLTKKAFNCLDYQSK
;
A
#
# COMPACT_ATOMS: atom_id res chain seq x y z
N MET A 1 -44.56 -1.59 28.45
CA MET A 1 -44.26 -2.37 27.22
C MET A 1 -43.49 -1.54 26.19
N SER A 2 -43.93 -0.34 25.81
CA SER A 2 -43.32 0.46 24.73
C SER A 2 -41.89 0.95 25.00
N PHE A 3 -41.55 1.37 26.23
CA PHE A 3 -40.20 1.84 26.58
C PHE A 3 -39.13 0.74 26.43
N LEU A 4 -39.45 -0.51 26.77
CA LEU A 4 -38.52 -1.64 26.68
C LEU A 4 -38.16 -1.95 25.22
N ILE A 5 -39.13 -1.83 24.31
CA ILE A 5 -38.96 -2.07 22.87
C ILE A 5 -38.03 -1.00 22.26
N VAL A 6 -38.20 0.26 22.64
CA VAL A 6 -37.34 1.36 22.18
C VAL A 6 -35.89 1.16 22.64
N CYS A 7 -35.69 0.78 23.91
CA CYS A 7 -34.34 0.49 24.43
C CYS A 7 -33.68 -0.67 23.68
N LEU A 8 -34.39 -1.78 23.46
CA LEU A 8 -33.86 -2.92 22.73
C LEU A 8 -33.52 -2.55 21.27
N ALA A 9 -34.42 -1.86 20.57
CA ALA A 9 -34.19 -1.42 19.19
C ALA A 9 -32.95 -0.52 19.06
N SER A 10 -32.77 0.43 20.00
CA SER A 10 -31.60 1.31 20.01
C SER A 10 -30.28 0.55 20.25
N ALA A 11 -30.29 -0.44 21.14
CA ALA A 11 -29.11 -1.27 21.42
C ALA A 11 -28.72 -2.12 20.20
N PHE A 12 -29.69 -2.72 19.50
CA PHE A 12 -29.43 -3.47 18.27
C PHE A 12 -28.86 -2.59 17.16
N LEU A 13 -29.39 -1.37 17.01
CA LEU A 13 -28.91 -0.44 15.99
C LEU A 13 -27.45 -0.03 16.27
N VAL A 14 -27.12 0.30 17.52
CA VAL A 14 -25.73 0.63 17.91
C VAL A 14 -24.80 -0.56 17.70
N ALA A 15 -25.21 -1.76 18.09
CA ALA A 15 -24.41 -2.98 17.89
C ALA A 15 -24.18 -3.26 16.40
N PHE A 16 -25.20 -3.08 15.57
CA PHE A 16 -25.10 -3.28 14.12
C PHE A 16 -24.15 -2.26 13.48
N LEU A 17 -24.27 -0.97 13.84
CA LEU A 17 -23.34 0.07 13.37
C LEU A 17 -21.90 -0.22 13.80
N ALA A 18 -21.68 -0.61 15.05
CA ALA A 18 -20.35 -0.97 15.55
C ALA A 18 -19.77 -2.17 14.78
N PHE A 19 -20.60 -3.18 14.48
CA PHE A 19 -20.19 -4.34 13.70
C PHE A 19 -19.82 -3.97 12.25
N LEU A 20 -20.61 -3.10 11.60
CA LEU A 20 -20.28 -2.60 10.27
C LEU A 20 -18.95 -1.84 10.26
N VAL A 21 -18.73 -0.97 11.25
CA VAL A 21 -17.46 -0.23 11.39
C VAL A 21 -16.29 -1.20 11.58
N PHE A 22 -16.47 -2.23 12.41
CA PHE A 22 -15.44 -3.26 12.64
C PHE A 22 -15.09 -4.01 11.35
N ILE A 23 -16.09 -4.43 10.57
CA ILE A 23 -15.88 -5.09 9.27
C ILE A 23 -15.11 -4.17 8.32
N VAL A 24 -15.51 -2.90 8.21
CA VAL A 24 -14.83 -1.93 7.34
C VAL A 24 -13.37 -1.75 7.74
N LEU A 25 -13.08 -1.66 9.04
CA LEU A 25 -11.72 -1.53 9.54
C LEU A 25 -10.85 -2.72 9.15
N GLU A 26 -11.34 -3.95 9.35
CA GLU A 26 -10.62 -5.17 8.96
C GLU A 26 -10.35 -5.23 7.44
N ILE A 27 -11.35 -4.91 6.62
CA ILE A 27 -11.20 -4.87 5.16
C ILE A 27 -10.15 -3.83 4.76
N CYS A 28 -10.20 -2.62 5.33
CA CYS A 28 -9.20 -1.57 5.07
C CYS A 28 -7.79 -2.02 5.45
N LEU A 29 -7.61 -2.67 6.60
CA LEU A 29 -6.30 -3.18 7.03
C LEU A 29 -5.77 -4.26 6.10
N ILE A 30 -6.63 -5.17 5.63
CA ILE A 30 -6.25 -6.22 4.67
C ILE A 30 -5.81 -5.59 3.35
N ILE A 31 -6.59 -4.64 2.82
CA ILE A 31 -6.27 -3.95 1.55
C ILE A 31 -4.95 -3.21 1.67
N GLN A 32 -4.75 -2.43 2.73
CA GLN A 32 -3.49 -1.71 2.95
C GLN A 32 -2.28 -2.65 3.04
N LYS A 33 -2.41 -3.77 3.78
CA LYS A 33 -1.35 -4.78 3.87
C LYS A 33 -1.04 -5.39 2.50
N ARG A 34 -2.06 -5.67 1.68
CA ARG A 34 -1.87 -6.21 0.32
C ARG A 34 -1.18 -5.21 -0.61
N ILE A 35 -1.64 -3.95 -0.64
CA ILE A 35 -1.05 -2.90 -1.49
C ILE A 35 0.42 -2.69 -1.12
N LYS A 36 0.73 -2.52 0.18
CA LYS A 36 2.12 -2.35 0.65
C LYS A 36 3.00 -3.54 0.25
N LYS A 37 2.52 -4.78 0.38
CA LYS A 37 3.27 -5.97 -0.04
C LYS A 37 3.52 -6.00 -1.54
N THR A 38 2.51 -5.74 -2.37
CA THR A 38 2.64 -5.77 -3.84
C THR A 38 3.60 -4.70 -4.34
N THR A 39 3.47 -3.47 -3.84
CA THR A 39 4.34 -2.34 -4.22
C THR A 39 5.78 -2.60 -3.80
N VAL A 40 6.02 -3.00 -2.54
CA VAL A 40 7.38 -3.27 -2.04
C VAL A 40 8.01 -4.45 -2.78
N ASN A 41 7.26 -5.52 -3.07
CA ASN A 41 7.84 -6.69 -3.72
C ASN A 41 8.16 -6.45 -5.20
N GLN A 42 7.33 -5.66 -5.91
CA GLN A 42 7.65 -5.24 -7.29
C GLN A 42 8.87 -4.31 -7.33
N ILE A 43 8.95 -3.38 -6.39
CA ILE A 43 10.07 -2.47 -6.28
C ILE A 43 11.36 -3.25 -5.97
N ARG A 44 11.36 -4.14 -4.96
CA ARG A 44 12.55 -4.94 -4.59
C ARG A 44 13.10 -5.82 -5.71
N LYS A 45 12.25 -6.25 -6.66
CA LYS A 45 12.70 -7.03 -7.82
C LYS A 45 13.35 -6.18 -8.92
N CYS A 46 13.26 -4.85 -8.82
CA CYS A 46 13.82 -3.94 -9.82
C CYS A 46 15.35 -3.98 -9.80
N PRO A 47 16.02 -4.09 -10.96
CA PRO A 47 17.49 -4.14 -11.02
C PRO A 47 18.14 -2.82 -10.56
N CYS A 48 17.39 -1.72 -10.49
CA CYS A 48 17.90 -0.41 -10.04
C CYS A 48 18.67 -0.48 -8.72
N TYR A 49 18.26 -1.31 -7.76
CA TYR A 49 18.93 -1.41 -6.45
C TYR A 49 20.40 -1.85 -6.53
N ASN A 50 20.75 -2.59 -7.59
CA ASN A 50 22.11 -3.07 -7.83
C ASN A 50 22.85 -2.23 -8.88
N CYS A 51 22.23 -1.15 -9.37
CA CYS A 51 22.81 -0.29 -10.40
C CYS A 51 23.83 0.69 -9.80
N ARG A 52 24.94 0.93 -10.50
CA ARG A 52 25.99 1.90 -10.13
C ARG A 52 25.47 3.32 -10.01
N PHE A 53 24.51 3.69 -10.84
CA PHE A 53 23.94 5.04 -10.89
C PHE A 53 22.76 5.24 -9.93
N PHE A 54 22.35 4.20 -9.20
CA PHE A 54 21.28 4.30 -8.22
C PHE A 54 21.81 4.76 -6.86
N ASP A 55 21.15 5.77 -6.33
CA ASP A 55 21.33 6.29 -4.98
C ASP A 55 19.98 6.39 -4.28
N ALA A 56 19.95 6.17 -2.96
CA ALA A 56 18.71 6.18 -2.17
C ALA A 56 18.26 7.62 -1.80
N ASN A 57 18.66 8.62 -2.60
CA ASN A 57 18.33 10.01 -2.38
C ASN A 57 16.85 10.28 -2.75
N PRO A 58 16.06 10.92 -1.87
CA PRO A 58 14.64 11.18 -2.11
C PRO A 58 14.37 12.15 -3.28
N TYR A 59 15.34 13.01 -3.64
CA TYR A 59 15.19 13.99 -4.72
C TYR A 59 15.57 13.42 -6.08
N ILE A 60 16.68 12.67 -6.17
CA ILE A 60 17.20 12.11 -7.42
C ILE A 60 17.70 10.70 -7.14
N LYS A 61 16.91 9.70 -7.54
CA LYS A 61 17.23 8.28 -7.28
C LYS A 61 18.20 7.68 -8.29
N CYS A 62 18.25 8.20 -9.51
CA CYS A 62 19.18 7.79 -10.56
C CYS A 62 19.67 9.03 -11.29
N VAL A 63 20.99 9.16 -11.44
CA VAL A 63 21.61 10.33 -12.07
C VAL A 63 21.42 10.32 -13.60
N VAL A 64 21.46 9.14 -14.22
CA VAL A 64 21.36 8.99 -15.68
C VAL A 64 19.92 9.10 -16.16
N ASN A 65 18.99 8.44 -15.45
CA ASN A 65 17.62 8.32 -15.90
C ASN A 65 16.60 8.44 -14.74
N PRO A 66 16.38 9.66 -14.21
CA PRO A 66 15.55 9.88 -13.02
C PRO A 66 14.05 9.61 -13.27
N SER A 67 13.58 9.69 -14.51
CA SER A 67 12.17 9.42 -14.87
C SER A 67 11.86 7.92 -15.00
N LEU A 68 12.89 7.09 -15.28
CA LEU A 68 12.73 5.64 -15.49
C LEU A 68 12.99 4.80 -14.23
N VAL A 69 13.69 5.35 -13.23
CA VAL A 69 14.11 4.64 -12.00
C VAL A 69 12.93 4.06 -11.19
N LEU A 70 13.09 2.82 -10.68
CA LEU A 70 12.06 2.08 -9.91
C LEU A 70 10.71 1.87 -10.64
N THR A 71 10.70 1.98 -11.97
CA THR A 71 9.52 1.66 -12.79
C THR A 71 9.65 0.28 -13.45
N LYS A 72 8.56 -0.23 -14.03
CA LYS A 72 8.60 -1.47 -14.82
C LYS A 72 9.53 -1.38 -16.04
N LYS A 73 9.71 -0.18 -16.63
CA LYS A 73 10.60 0.03 -17.78
C LYS A 73 12.08 -0.10 -17.40
N ALA A 74 12.42 0.12 -16.12
CA ALA A 74 13.79 0.00 -15.63
C ALA A 74 14.36 -1.43 -15.71
N PHE A 75 13.50 -2.45 -15.84
CA PHE A 75 13.96 -3.83 -16.07
C PHE A 75 14.73 -3.99 -17.39
N ASN A 76 14.43 -3.16 -18.39
CA ASN A 76 15.11 -3.14 -19.69
C ASN A 76 15.91 -1.84 -19.87
N CYS A 77 16.46 -1.29 -18.78
CA CYS A 77 17.24 -0.06 -18.84
C CYS A 77 18.56 -0.30 -19.61
N LEU A 78 18.75 0.44 -20.70
CA LEU A 78 19.95 0.34 -21.54
C LEU A 78 21.21 0.88 -20.84
N ASP A 79 21.01 1.83 -19.92
CA ASP A 79 22.09 2.46 -19.14
C ASP A 79 22.45 1.67 -17.87
N TYR A 80 21.85 0.49 -17.66
CA TYR A 80 22.09 -0.32 -16.48
C TYR A 80 23.54 -0.79 -16.43
N GLN A 81 24.23 -0.46 -15.34
CA GLN A 81 25.54 -1.00 -15.00
C GLN A 81 25.50 -1.56 -13.59
N SER A 82 25.93 -2.81 -13.40
CA SER A 82 26.08 -3.38 -12.06
C SER A 82 27.13 -2.59 -11.27
N LYS A 83 26.90 -2.43 -9.96
CA LYS A 83 27.98 -2.11 -9.01
C LYS A 83 28.98 -3.25 -8.94
#